data_AF-A0A318NB82-F1
#
_entry.id   AF-A0A318NB82-F1
#
_cell.length_a   1.000
_cell.length_b   1.000
_cell.length_c   1.000
_cell.angle_alpha   90.00
_cell.angle_beta   90.00
_cell.angle_gamma   90.00
#
_symmetry.space_group_name_H-M   'P 1'
#
loop_
_entity.id
_entity.type
_entity.pdbx_description
1 polymer ?
#
loop_
_entity_poly.entity_id
_entity_poly.type
_entity_poly.pdbx_seq_one_letter_code
_entity_poly.pdbx_strand_id
1 'polypeptide(L)' 'NGGTNQMWYLRPTGDGYYTIVSRSSGLLADVYGAATTDGTQVVQWTATGGTNQQWQFVPA' A
#
# COMPACT_ATOMS: atom_id res chain seq x y z
N ASN A 1 -3.61 -19.33 -8.27
CA ASN A 1 -2.47 -20.23 -8.65
C ASN A 1 -1.16 -19.89 -7.93
N GLY A 2 -1.15 -19.30 -6.73
CA GLY A 2 0.08 -19.13 -5.94
C GLY A 2 1.17 -18.24 -6.55
N GLY A 3 0.83 -17.41 -7.55
CA GLY A 3 1.77 -16.47 -8.17
C GLY A 3 2.12 -15.30 -7.24
N THR A 4 3.30 -14.71 -7.44
CA THR A 4 3.77 -13.56 -6.65
C THR A 4 2.89 -12.33 -6.81
N ASN A 5 2.13 -12.24 -7.90
CA ASN A 5 1.15 -11.18 -8.16
C ASN A 5 -0.04 -11.17 -7.19
N GLN A 6 -0.16 -12.18 -6.33
CA GLN A 6 -1.16 -12.27 -5.26
C GLN A 6 -0.53 -12.29 -3.86
N MET A 7 0.78 -12.08 -3.76
CA MET A 7 1.51 -12.10 -2.50
C MET A 7 1.93 -10.70 -2.12
N TRP A 8 1.72 -10.35 -0.85
CA TRP A 8 1.95 -9.02 -0.31
C TRP A 8 2.68 -9.11 1.02
N TYR A 9 3.63 -8.20 1.24
CA TYR A 9 4.27 -8.02 2.53
C TYR A 9 3.65 -6.83 3.25
N LEU A 10 3.32 -7.01 4.53
CA LEU A 10 2.97 -5.91 5.42
C LEU A 10 4.20 -5.51 6.20
N ARG A 11 4.64 -4.26 6.06
CA ARG A 11 5.77 -3.72 6.80
C ARG A 11 5.29 -2.61 7.74
N PRO A 12 5.43 -2.77 9.06
CA PRO A 12 5.00 -1.75 10.01
C PRO A 12 5.84 -0.47 9.84
N THR A 13 5.19 0.68 9.97
CA THR A 13 5.84 2.01 9.97
C THR A 13 6.30 2.45 11.36
N GLY A 14 5.82 1.76 12.42
CA GLY A 14 6.20 2.01 13.82
C GLY A 14 5.18 2.86 14.60
N ASP A 15 4.17 3.41 13.94
CA ASP A 15 3.15 4.31 14.48
C ASP A 15 1.71 3.77 14.32
N GLY A 16 1.58 2.44 14.13
CA GLY A 16 0.29 1.76 13.98
C GLY A 16 -0.20 1.62 12.54
N TYR A 17 0.55 2.15 11.57
CA TYR A 17 0.31 1.94 10.14
C TYR A 17 1.23 0.86 9.55
N TYR A 18 0.92 0.49 8.32
CA TYR A 18 1.68 -0.44 7.50
C TYR A 18 1.86 0.08 6.09
N THR A 19 3.00 -0.24 5.49
CA THR A 19 3.13 -0.22 4.04
C THR A 19 2.80 -1.61 3.49
N ILE A 20 2.04 -1.65 2.39
CA ILE A 20 1.63 -2.90 1.71
C ILE A 20 2.48 -3.04 0.45
N VAL A 21 3.40 -3.99 0.44
CA VAL A 21 4.40 -4.16 -0.63
C VAL A 21 4.05 -5.35 -1.50
N SER A 22 3.91 -5.14 -2.81
CA SER A 22 3.74 -6.21 -3.79
C SER A 22 4.98 -7.08 -3.84
N ARG A 23 4.85 -8.39 -3.58
CA ARG A 23 5.97 -9.32 -3.74
C ARG A 23 6.41 -9.45 -5.19
N SER A 24 5.50 -9.20 -6.15
CA SER A 24 5.78 -9.31 -7.58
C SER A 24 6.64 -8.17 -8.12
N SER A 25 6.46 -6.94 -7.61
CA SER A 25 7.10 -5.74 -8.17
C SER A 25 7.99 -4.99 -7.18
N GLY A 26 7.83 -5.21 -5.87
CA GLY A 26 8.48 -4.42 -4.82
C GLY A 26 7.85 -3.04 -4.59
N LEU A 27 6.80 -2.68 -5.34
CA LEU A 27 6.09 -1.39 -5.22
C LEU A 27 5.05 -1.42 -4.09
N LEU A 28 4.70 -0.24 -3.59
CA LEU A 28 3.73 -0.05 -2.52
C LEU A 28 2.33 0.22 -3.05
N ALA A 29 1.30 -0.22 -2.31
CA ALA A 29 -0.04 0.31 -2.46
C ALA A 29 -0.07 1.81 -2.11
N ASP A 30 -0.54 2.62 -3.05
CA ASP A 30 -0.45 4.08 -3.03
C ASP A 30 -1.78 4.69 -3.49
N VAL A 31 -2.32 5.66 -2.76
CA VAL A 31 -3.45 6.47 -3.24
C VAL A 31 -2.95 7.45 -4.29
N TYR A 32 -3.41 7.28 -5.53
CA TYR A 32 -2.89 8.00 -6.70
C TYR A 32 -2.86 9.52 -6.50
N GLY A 33 -1.67 10.10 -6.66
CA GLY A 33 -1.45 11.55 -6.52
C GLY A 33 -1.67 12.08 -5.10
N ALA A 34 -1.72 11.21 -4.08
CA ALA A 34 -2.08 11.56 -2.71
C ALA A 34 -3.44 12.27 -2.57
N ALA A 35 -4.37 12.03 -3.51
CA ALA A 35 -5.68 12.67 -3.49
C ALA A 35 -6.54 12.16 -2.33
N THR A 36 -7.40 13.04 -1.81
CA THR A 36 -8.32 12.74 -0.71
C THR A 36 -9.77 12.58 -1.17
N THR A 37 -10.02 12.69 -2.47
CA THR A 37 -11.35 12.57 -3.06
C THR A 37 -11.80 11.12 -3.14
N ASP A 38 -13.08 10.87 -2.84
CA ASP A 38 -13.67 9.54 -2.97
C ASP A 38 -13.56 8.99 -4.39
N GLY A 39 -13.35 7.69 -4.51
CA GLY A 39 -13.16 7.01 -5.80
C GLY A 39 -11.75 7.15 -6.39
N THR A 40 -10.82 7.83 -5.69
CA THR A 40 -9.41 7.83 -6.09
C THR A 40 -8.87 6.41 -6.15
N GLN A 41 -8.13 6.11 -7.22
CA GLN A 41 -7.56 4.79 -7.43
C GLN A 41 -6.41 4.50 -6.45
N VAL A 42 -6.36 3.26 -5.99
CA VAL A 42 -5.16 2.70 -5.34
C VAL A 42 -4.30 2.04 -6.42
N VAL A 43 -3.05 2.49 -6.54
CA VAL A 43 -2.08 2.04 -7.54
C VAL A 43 -0.87 1.39 -6.87
N GLN A 44 0.03 0.83 -7.68
CA GLN A 44 1.36 0.41 -7.22
C GLN A 44 2.38 1.49 -7.59
N TRP A 45 3.09 2.03 -6.61
CA TRP A 45 4.08 3.09 -6.82
C TRP A 45 5.37 2.88 -6.05
N THR A 46 6.45 3.52 -6.51
CA THR A 46 7.75 3.50 -5.83
C THR A 46 7.60 4.08 -4.43
N ALA A 47 8.33 3.53 -3.46
CA ALA A 47 8.33 4.05 -2.10
C ALA A 47 8.72 5.54 -2.07
N THR A 48 7.82 6.38 -1.56
CA THR A 48 8.05 7.82 -1.36
C THR A 48 8.12 8.18 0.12
N GLY A 49 7.61 7.31 1.00
CA GLY A 49 7.45 7.60 2.43
C GLY A 49 6.24 8.50 2.74
N GLY A 50 5.46 8.86 1.72
CA GLY A 50 4.24 9.66 1.90
C GLY A 50 3.17 8.92 2.68
N THR A 51 2.28 9.68 3.34
CA THR A 51 1.15 9.13 4.10
C THR A 51 0.14 8.40 3.20
N ASN A 52 0.07 8.76 1.92
CA ASN A 52 -0.73 8.06 0.90
C ASN A 52 -0.26 6.63 0.61
N GLN A 53 0.86 6.18 1.19
CA GLN A 53 1.37 4.81 1.14
C GLN A 53 1.25 4.06 2.48
N GLN A 54 0.63 4.68 3.48
CA GLN A 54 0.48 4.14 4.82
C GLN A 54 -0.97 3.77 5.10
N TRP A 55 -1.19 2.52 5.50
CA TRP A 55 -2.52 1.93 5.63
C TRP A 55 -2.74 1.46 7.07
N GLN A 56 -3.90 1.79 7.61
CA GLN A 56 -4.38 1.24 8.86
C GLN A 56 -5.36 0.11 8.57
N PHE A 57 -5.14 -1.05 9.19
CA PHE A 57 -6.11 -2.15 9.15
C PHE A 57 -7.10 -1.98 10.28
N VAL A 58 -8.37 -1.78 9.94
CA VAL A 58 -9.47 -1.69 10.90
C VAL A 58 -10.25 -3.00 10.93
N PRO A 59 -10.73 -3.46 12.10
CA PRO A 59 -11.66 -4.59 12.17
C PRO A 59 -12.91 -4.34 11.32
N ALA A 60 -13.50 -5.43 10.83
CA ALA A 60 -14.79 -5.41 10.13
C ALA A 60 -15.96 -5.34 11.11
#